data_AF-A0A9D2CPQ3-F1
#
_entry.id   AF-A0A9D2CPQ3-F1
#
_cell.length_a   1.000
_cell.length_b   1.000
_cell.length_c   1.000
_cell.angle_alpha   90.00
_cell.angle_beta   90.00
_cell.angle_gamma   90.00
#
_symmetry.space_group_name_H-M   'P 1'
#
loop_
_entity.id
_entity.type
_entity.pdbx_description
1 polymer ?
#
loop_
_entity_poly.entity_id
_entity_poly.type
_entity_poly.pdbx_seq_one_letter_code
_entity_poly.pdbx_strand_id
1 'polypeptide(L)'
;MRKVLVVTPTIVLMALLVFSLIQKNTGHAWVNLFAFSLTLLCVYSPVALFIEGIRNGMQTHKKLPLPEALLIWYLGIVSTFFVILAIYLMGHN
;
A
#
# COMPACT_ATOMS: atom_id res chain seq x y z
N MET A 1 -17.05 5.91 5.84
CA MET A 1 -16.29 6.89 5.04
C MET A 1 -14.79 6.83 5.32
N ARG A 2 -14.30 6.86 6.57
CA ARG A 2 -12.86 6.77 6.92
C ARG A 2 -12.10 5.65 6.19
N LYS A 3 -12.63 4.42 6.20
CA LYS A 3 -11.97 3.26 5.58
C LYS A 3 -11.80 3.40 4.07
N VAL A 4 -12.78 4.02 3.42
CA VAL A 4 -12.69 4.34 2.00
C VAL A 4 -11.52 5.29 1.78
N LEU A 5 -11.41 6.35 2.59
CA LEU A 5 -10.28 7.29 2.50
C LEU A 5 -8.90 6.66 2.73
N VAL A 6 -8.82 5.58 3.51
CA VAL A 6 -7.56 4.85 3.76
C VAL A 6 -7.24 3.84 2.64
N VAL A 7 -8.26 3.25 2.02
CA VAL A 7 -8.09 2.24 0.97
C VAL A 7 -8.01 2.87 -0.42
N THR A 8 -8.58 4.07 -0.64
CA THR A 8 -8.55 4.74 -1.94
C THR A 8 -7.11 5.00 -2.42
N PRO A 9 -6.18 5.51 -1.60
CA PRO A 9 -4.81 5.74 -2.06
C PRO A 9 -4.09 4.47 -2.50
N THR A 10 -4.26 3.35 -1.78
CA THR A 10 -3.67 2.07 -2.21
C THR A 10 -4.24 1.59 -3.53
N ILE A 11 -5.56 1.73 -3.75
CA ILE A 11 -6.19 1.37 -5.03
C ILE A 11 -5.65 2.24 -6.18
N VAL A 12 -5.57 3.56 -5.98
CA VAL A 12 -5.07 4.49 -6.99
C VAL A 12 -3.61 4.19 -7.34
N LEU A 13 -2.77 3.94 -6.33
CA LEU A 13 -1.36 3.61 -6.56
C LEU A 13 -1.18 2.24 -7.24
N MET A 14 -1.99 1.24 -6.89
CA MET A 14 -2.01 -0.04 -7.62
C MET A 14 -2.41 0.14 -9.08
N ALA A 15 -3.44 0.95 -9.36
CA ALA A 15 -3.85 1.26 -10.73
C ALA A 15 -2.74 1.97 -11.51
N LEU A 16 -2.04 2.93 -10.88
CA LEU A 16 -0.87 3.59 -11.47
C LEU A 16 0.29 2.62 -11.74
N LEU A 17 0.54 1.67 -10.84
CA LEU A 17 1.57 0.65 -11.02
C LEU A 17 1.24 -0.24 -12.22
N VAL A 18 0.00 -0.73 -12.33
CA VAL A 18 -0.45 -1.50 -13.51
C VAL A 18 -0.38 -0.66 -14.78
N PHE A 19 -0.81 0.60 -14.74
CA PHE A 19 -0.72 1.51 -15.88
C PHE A 19 0.72 1.74 -16.34
N SER A 20 1.68 1.84 -15.42
CA SER A 20 3.10 1.94 -15.77
C SER A 20 3.60 0.70 -16.50
N LEU A 21 3.14 -0.50 -16.11
CA LEU A 21 3.49 -1.75 -16.81
C LEU A 21 2.87 -1.81 -18.21
N ILE A 22 1.67 -1.25 -18.41
CA ILE A 22 1.07 -1.13 -19.75
C ILE A 22 1.89 -0.16 -20.61
N GLN A 23 2.35 0.96 -20.04
CA GLN A 23 3.23 1.90 -20.74
C GLN A 23 4.57 1.27 -21.13
N LYS A 24 5.13 0.40 -20.28
CA LYS A 24 6.31 -0.40 -20.62
C LYS A 24 6.07 -1.21 -21.89
N ASN A 25 4.94 -1.90 -21.97
CA ASN A 25 4.61 -2.78 -23.10
C ASN A 25 4.33 -2.01 -24.40
N THR A 26 3.93 -0.75 -24.30
CA THR A 26 3.68 0.13 -25.46
C THR A 26 4.89 0.98 -25.86
N GLY A 27 6.04 0.79 -25.21
CA GLY A 27 7.29 1.49 -25.53
C GLY A 27 7.38 2.92 -25.02
N HIS A 28 6.47 3.34 -24.13
CA HIS A 28 6.48 4.68 -23.54
C HIS A 28 7.34 4.74 -22.26
N ALA A 29 7.63 5.96 -21.81
CA ALA A 29 8.38 6.21 -20.58
C ALA A 29 7.60 5.71 -19.35
N TRP A 30 8.02 4.57 -18.80
CA TRP A 30 7.30 3.89 -17.72
C TRP A 30 8.03 3.90 -16.37
N VAL A 31 9.36 3.99 -16.40
CA VAL A 31 10.24 3.76 -15.24
C VAL A 31 9.92 4.72 -14.08
N ASN A 32 9.74 6.01 -14.36
CA ASN A 32 9.45 7.00 -13.31
C ASN A 32 8.10 6.75 -12.64
N LEU A 33 7.06 6.43 -13.43
CA LEU A 33 5.73 6.12 -12.90
C LEU A 33 5.73 4.80 -12.12
N PHE A 34 6.47 3.80 -12.60
CA PHE A 34 6.65 2.53 -11.92
C PHE A 34 7.36 2.71 -10.57
N ALA A 35 8.51 3.39 -10.55
CA ALA A 35 9.26 3.65 -9.33
C ALA A 35 8.43 4.45 -8.34
N PHE A 36 7.78 5.53 -8.79
CA PHE A 36 6.95 6.37 -7.93
C PHE A 36 5.79 5.59 -7.29
N SER A 37 5.04 4.84 -8.08
CA SER A 37 3.90 4.05 -7.59
C SER A 37 4.34 2.94 -6.63
N LEU A 38 5.42 2.22 -6.96
CA LEU A 38 5.97 1.16 -6.12
C LEU A 38 6.50 1.73 -4.80
N THR A 39 7.29 2.80 -4.83
CA THR A 39 7.82 3.44 -3.62
C THR A 39 6.70 3.95 -2.73
N LEU A 40 5.68 4.61 -3.29
CA LEU A 40 4.55 5.09 -2.50
C LEU A 40 3.73 3.94 -1.91
N LEU A 41 3.55 2.82 -2.60
CA LEU A 41 2.90 1.63 -2.03
C LEU A 41 3.70 1.05 -0.85
N CYS A 42 5.02 1.01 -0.97
CA CYS A 42 5.90 0.54 0.11
C CYS A 42 5.89 1.46 1.34
N VAL A 43 5.69 2.78 1.17
CA VAL A 43 5.74 3.75 2.28
C VAL A 43 4.36 4.03 2.86
N TYR A 44 3.34 4.19 2.02
CA TYR A 44 1.99 4.58 2.44
C TYR A 44 1.36 3.53 3.36
N SER A 45 1.39 2.26 2.99
CA SER A 45 0.76 1.18 3.76
C SER A 45 1.30 1.05 5.19
N PRO A 46 2.64 1.03 5.44
CA PRO A 46 3.16 1.02 6.80
C PRO A 46 2.87 2.32 7.58
N VAL A 47 2.88 3.48 6.92
CA VAL A 47 2.48 4.74 7.57
C VAL A 47 1.00 4.71 7.98
N ALA A 48 0.13 4.22 7.11
CA ALA A 48 -1.30 4.07 7.42
C ALA A 48 -1.54 3.07 8.56
N LEU A 49 -0.77 1.96 8.61
CA LEU A 49 -0.79 1.02 9.73
C LEU A 49 -0.35 1.67 11.04
N PHE A 50 0.71 2.47 11.00
CA PHE A 50 1.23 3.15 12.19
C PHE A 50 0.19 4.13 12.77
N ILE A 51 -0.46 4.92 11.91
CA ILE A 51 -1.51 5.86 12.32
C ILE A 51 -2.70 5.11 12.93
N GLU A 52 -3.19 4.05 12.28
CA GLU A 52 -4.33 3.28 12.81
C GLU A 52 -3.94 2.50 14.08
N GLY A 53 -2.69 2.06 14.20
CA GLY A 53 -2.12 1.44 15.40
C GLY A 53 -2.08 2.37 16.60
N ILE A 54 -1.59 3.61 16.43
CA ILE A 54 -1.63 4.64 17.48
C ILE A 54 -3.07 4.92 17.89
N ARG A 55 -3.95 5.14 16.91
CA ARG A 55 -5.37 5.45 17.17
C ARG A 55 -6.04 4.34 17.97
N ASN A 56 -5.79 3.08 17.63
CA ASN A 56 -6.34 1.94 18.37
C ASN A 56 -5.72 1.80 19.75
N GLY A 57 -4.41 2.06 19.90
CA GLY A 57 -3.74 2.05 21.19
C GLY A 57 -4.25 3.13 22.16
N MET A 58 -4.68 4.28 21.63
CA MET A 58 -5.31 5.35 22.42
C MET A 58 -6.72 5.02 22.88
N GLN A 59 -7.40 4.06 22.24
CA GLN A 59 -8.74 3.62 22.65
C GLN A 59 -8.61 2.44 23.64
N THR A 60 -8.50 2.77 24.93
CA THR A 60 -8.38 1.81 26.05
C THR A 60 -9.26 0.56 25.90
N HIS A 61 -8.61 -0.61 25.79
CA HIS A 61 -9.12 -1.97 26.05
C HIS A 61 -10.52 -2.36 25.53
N LYS A 62 -11.03 -1.75 24.46
CA LYS A 62 -12.18 -2.31 23.73
C LYS A 62 -11.68 -3.31 22.70
N LYS A 63 -12.27 -4.51 22.69
CA LYS A 63 -12.05 -5.50 21.63
C LYS A 63 -12.21 -4.82 20.27
N LEU A 64 -11.19 -4.96 19.43
CA LEU A 64 -11.14 -4.31 18.13
C LEU A 64 -12.34 -4.76 17.29
N PRO A 65 -13.19 -3.86 16.80
CA PRO A 65 -14.33 -4.25 16.00
C PRO A 65 -13.81 -4.93 14.71
N LEU A 66 -14.42 -6.07 14.34
CA LEU A 66 -14.04 -6.88 13.16
C LEU A 66 -13.69 -6.04 11.92
N PRO A 67 -14.45 -4.97 11.58
CA PRO A 67 -14.19 -4.18 10.40
C PRO A 67 -12.91 -3.30 10.47
N GLU A 68 -12.35 -3.04 11.66
CA GLU A 68 -11.06 -2.36 11.83
C GLU A 68 -9.91 -3.38 11.79
N ALA A 69 -10.12 -4.57 12.37
CA ALA A 69 -9.16 -5.66 12.28
C ALA A 69 -8.89 -6.06 10.81
N LEU A 70 -9.95 -6.15 9.99
CA LEU A 70 -9.82 -6.41 8.55
C LEU A 70 -9.01 -5.33 7.81
N LEU A 71 -9.16 -4.06 8.20
CA LEU A 71 -8.42 -2.96 7.58
C LEU A 71 -6.92 -3.03 7.90
N ILE A 72 -6.59 -3.30 9.17
CA ILE A 72 -5.20 -3.48 9.61
C ILE A 72 -4.58 -4.67 8.88
N TRP A 73 -5.31 -5.78 8.80
CA TRP A 73 -4.82 -6.98 8.13
C TRP A 73 -4.60 -6.73 6.62
N TYR A 74 -5.54 -6.05 5.96
CA TYR A 74 -5.39 -5.61 4.57
C TYR A 74 -4.13 -4.77 4.37
N LEU A 75 -3.95 -3.70 5.16
CA LEU A 75 -2.77 -2.84 5.04
C LEU A 75 -1.47 -3.60 5.33
N GLY A 76 -1.50 -4.53 6.28
CA GLY A 76 -0.37 -5.41 6.63
C GLY A 76 0.08 -6.26 5.45
N ILE A 77 -0.87 -6.90 4.75
CA ILE A 77 -0.57 -7.70 3.57
C ILE A 77 -0.06 -6.84 2.43
N VAL A 78 -0.75 -5.72 2.13
CA VAL A 78 -0.33 -4.82 1.04
C VAL A 78 1.09 -4.32 1.30
N SER A 79 1.39 -3.86 2.52
CA SER A 79 2.74 -3.43 2.90
C SER A 79 3.76 -4.54 2.72
N THR A 80 3.51 -5.73 3.26
CA THR A 80 4.44 -6.87 3.20
C THR A 80 4.69 -7.29 1.75
N PHE A 81 3.62 -7.40 0.96
CA PHE A 81 3.70 -7.80 -0.43
C PHE A 81 4.56 -6.84 -1.26
N PHE A 82 4.32 -5.52 -1.18
CA PHE A 82 5.06 -4.55 -1.98
C PHE A 82 6.51 -4.39 -1.52
N VAL A 83 6.79 -4.51 -0.22
CA VAL A 83 8.18 -4.53 0.27
C VAL A 83 8.93 -5.75 -0.25
N ILE A 84 8.35 -6.95 -0.17
CA ILE A 84 8.97 -8.16 -0.72
C ILE A 84 9.17 -8.03 -2.23
N LEU A 85 8.17 -7.52 -2.95
CA LEU A 85 8.27 -7.28 -4.39
C LEU A 85 9.42 -6.31 -4.71
N ALA A 86 9.56 -5.22 -3.97
CA ALA A 86 10.63 -4.25 -4.16
C ALA A 86 12.01 -4.89 -3.92
N ILE A 87 12.16 -5.68 -2.85
CA ILE A 87 13.40 -6.43 -2.57
C ILE A 87 13.72 -7.41 -3.69
N TYR A 88 12.72 -8.16 -4.17
CA TYR A 88 12.89 -9.08 -5.29
C TYR A 88 13.37 -8.37 -6.55
N LEU A 89 12.76 -7.22 -6.87
CA LEU A 89 13.15 -6.40 -8.03
C LEU A 89 14.57 -5.84 -7.88
N MET A 90 15.03 -5.50 -6.68
CA MET A 90 16.42 -5.07 -6.44
C MET A 90 17.42 -6.21 -6.62
N GLY A 91 17.05 -7.45 -6.29
CA GLY A 91 17.93 -8.62 -6.42
C GLY A 91 17.97 -9.22 -7.83
N HIS A 92 17.00 -8.91 -8.68
CA HIS A 92 16.87 -9.44 -10.05
C HIS A 92 17.12 -8.37 -11.13
N ASN A 93 17.57 -7.17 -10.75
CA ASN A 93 17.96 -6.09 -11.64
C ASN A 93 19.47 -5.89 -11.61
#